data_AF-A0A9W8ZYZ3-F1
#
_entry.id   AF-A0A9W8ZYZ3-F1
#
_cell.length_a   1.000
_cell.length_b   1.000
_cell.length_c   1.000
_cell.angle_alpha   90.00
_cell.angle_beta   90.00
_cell.angle_gamma   90.00
#
_symmetry.space_group_name_H-M   'P 1'
#
loop_
_entity.id
_entity.type
_entity.pdbx_description
1 polymer ?
#
loop_
_entity_poly.entity_id
_entity_poly.type
_entity_poly.pdbx_seq_one_letter_code
_entity_poly.pdbx_strand_id
1 'polypeptide(L)'
;MKWVKGHVGIEGNEEADKLADEGREKDEPDIINVTIPDHLQITGAKLNKMTQALAYKAIQTKKMCTKKYQEAMNRRATKYNMNEARRGAKKLSGKTPLEARIWRALRHKNLSRQIRYFLWMIAHNGYKVGRYWSNIPDCANREFCHFCKVTESMEHILTTCRGPGMEEIWSLCEDLWRGKKTEWIRPKLGEILTCGLANLKDSSGKNQKGDSRLYQIVVSESAHLIWKLRNNRVINGKGFPSTREIYNKWY
;
A
#
# COMPACT_ATOMS: atom_id res chain seq x y z
N MET A 1 15.64 -33.18 21.95
CA MET A 1 16.75 -32.78 22.83
C MET A 1 16.46 -33.31 24.22
N LYS A 2 17.45 -33.93 24.88
CA LYS A 2 17.38 -34.33 26.29
C LYS A 2 18.34 -33.42 27.05
N TRP A 3 17.84 -32.70 28.05
CA TRP A 3 18.68 -31.94 28.96
C TRP A 3 19.27 -32.91 29.98
N VAL A 4 20.55 -32.72 30.28
CA VAL A 4 21.28 -33.47 31.31
C VAL A 4 21.97 -32.46 32.21
N LYS A 5 22.01 -32.78 33.50
CA LYS A 5 22.66 -31.94 34.51
C LYS A 5 24.17 -32.05 34.32
N GLY A 6 24.92 -30.96 34.54
CA GLY A 6 26.38 -31.00 34.57
C GLY A 6 26.91 -31.69 35.83
N HIS A 7 28.14 -32.18 35.78
CA HIS A 7 28.88 -32.74 36.93
C HIS A 7 28.18 -33.91 37.64
N VAL A 8 27.55 -34.80 36.87
CA VAL A 8 26.89 -36.02 37.37
C VAL A 8 27.58 -37.29 36.88
N GLY A 9 28.80 -37.17 36.34
CA GLY A 9 29.61 -38.30 35.91
C GLY A 9 29.16 -38.91 34.57
N ILE A 10 28.43 -38.14 33.77
CA ILE A 10 28.07 -38.55 32.42
C ILE A 10 29.28 -38.24 31.53
N GLU A 11 30.03 -39.27 31.16
CA GLU A 11 31.31 -39.16 30.43
C GLU A 11 31.28 -38.15 29.27
N GLY A 12 30.26 -38.23 28.39
CA GLY A 12 30.15 -37.30 27.27
C GLY A 12 29.80 -35.84 27.65
N ASN A 13 29.20 -35.61 28.81
CA ASN A 13 28.98 -34.27 29.34
C ASN A 13 30.24 -33.73 30.04
N GLU A 14 30.90 -34.56 30.86
CA GLU A 14 32.14 -34.15 31.56
C GLU A 14 33.25 -33.82 30.56
N GLU A 15 33.39 -34.59 29.46
CA GLU A 15 34.38 -34.26 28.43
C GLU A 15 34.01 -33.02 27.62
N ALA A 16 32.71 -32.74 27.43
CA ALA A 16 32.27 -31.49 26.81
C ALA A 16 32.57 -30.28 27.71
N ASP A 17 32.37 -30.42 29.03
CA ASP A 17 32.69 -29.38 30.01
C ASP A 17 34.21 -29.12 30.07
N LYS A 18 35.03 -30.18 30.06
CA LYS A 18 36.49 -30.07 30.01
C LYS A 18 36.98 -29.37 28.74
N LEU A 19 36.46 -29.73 27.57
CA LEU A 19 36.80 -29.06 26.30
C LEU A 19 36.37 -27.58 26.28
N ALA A 20 35.27 -27.24 26.96
CA ALA A 20 34.83 -25.86 27.09
C ALA A 20 35.76 -25.04 28.01
N ASP A 21 36.23 -25.63 29.11
CA ASP A 21 37.23 -25.01 30.00
C ASP A 21 38.58 -24.83 29.30
N GLU A 22 39.04 -25.83 28.54
CA GLU A 22 40.24 -25.73 27.70
C GLU A 22 40.10 -24.60 26.66
N GLY A 23 38.91 -24.43 26.07
CA GLY A 23 38.62 -23.32 25.16
C GLY A 23 38.60 -21.95 25.85
N ARG A 24 38.17 -21.86 27.11
CA ARG A 24 38.18 -20.63 27.93
C ARG A 24 39.60 -20.15 28.23
N GLU A 25 40.53 -21.09 28.41
CA GLU A 25 41.91 -20.82 28.84
C GLU A 25 42.88 -20.54 27.69
N LYS A 26 42.42 -20.60 26.44
CA LYS A 26 43.23 -20.23 25.28
C LYS A 26 43.37 -18.70 25.17
N ASP A 27 44.61 -18.24 25.05
CA ASP A 27 44.94 -16.83 24.80
C ASP A 27 44.54 -16.36 23.39
N GLU A 28 44.51 -17.28 22.42
CA GLU A 28 44.10 -17.01 21.05
C GLU A 28 42.94 -17.93 20.63
N PRO A 29 41.90 -17.40 19.95
CA PRO A 29 40.79 -18.21 19.48
C PRO A 29 41.23 -19.17 18.37
N ASP A 30 40.68 -20.38 18.40
CA ASP A 30 40.90 -21.35 17.32
C ASP A 30 40.39 -20.78 15.98
N ILE A 31 41.28 -20.73 14.98
CA ILE A 31 40.90 -20.35 13.62
C ILE A 31 40.26 -21.56 12.94
N ILE A 32 38.94 -21.65 13.05
CA ILE A 32 38.16 -22.68 12.35
C ILE A 32 38.02 -22.28 10.89
N ASN A 33 38.49 -23.13 9.99
CA ASN A 33 38.23 -22.97 8.57
C ASN A 33 36.75 -23.29 8.27
N VAL A 34 35.92 -22.24 8.28
CA VAL A 34 34.48 -22.31 7.95
C VAL A 34 34.20 -22.30 6.45
N THR A 35 35.24 -22.35 5.61
CA THR A 35 35.08 -22.42 4.15
C THR A 35 34.45 -23.76 3.80
N ILE A 36 33.24 -23.71 3.25
CA ILE A 36 32.54 -24.91 2.79
C ILE A 36 33.31 -25.45 1.57
N PRO A 37 33.83 -26.69 1.63
CA PRO A 37 34.52 -27.31 0.51
C PRO A 37 33.67 -27.26 -0.77
N ASP A 38 34.29 -26.99 -1.92
CA ASP A 38 33.55 -26.75 -3.17
C ASP A 38 32.61 -27.89 -3.56
N HIS A 39 32.98 -29.15 -3.29
CA HIS A 39 32.14 -30.32 -3.55
C HIS A 39 30.90 -30.42 -2.65
N LEU A 40 30.88 -29.70 -1.51
CA LEU A 40 29.72 -29.55 -0.63
C LEU A 40 28.90 -28.30 -0.94
N GLN A 41 29.39 -27.41 -1.81
CA GLN A 41 28.63 -26.27 -2.32
C GLN A 41 27.66 -26.75 -3.40
N ILE A 42 26.57 -27.38 -2.97
CA ILE A 42 25.51 -27.81 -3.88
C ILE A 42 24.83 -26.57 -4.45
N THR A 43 24.94 -26.40 -5.77
CA THR A 43 24.27 -25.32 -6.48
C THR A 43 22.87 -25.75 -6.93
N GLY A 44 21.93 -24.80 -6.96
CA GLY A 44 20.56 -25.04 -7.41
C GLY A 44 19.59 -25.43 -6.29
N ALA A 45 18.40 -25.87 -6.67
CA ALA A 45 17.31 -26.16 -5.74
C ALA A 45 16.89 -27.63 -5.87
N LYS A 46 16.82 -28.32 -4.74
CA LYS A 46 16.49 -29.75 -4.68
C LYS A 46 15.06 -29.98 -5.20
N LEU A 47 14.91 -30.62 -6.36
CA LEU A 47 13.62 -30.77 -7.05
C LEU A 47 12.55 -31.45 -6.18
N ASN A 48 12.91 -32.48 -5.42
CA ASN A 48 11.97 -33.19 -4.54
C ASN A 48 11.52 -32.38 -3.31
N LYS A 49 12.14 -31.22 -3.03
CA LYS A 49 11.72 -30.25 -2.00
C LYS A 49 11.18 -28.96 -2.62
N MET A 50 11.15 -28.87 -3.94
CA MET A 50 10.67 -27.70 -4.65
C MET A 50 9.14 -27.62 -4.53
N THR A 51 8.65 -26.48 -4.09
CA THR A 51 7.23 -26.12 -4.17
C THR A 51 7.04 -25.05 -5.25
N GLN A 52 5.82 -24.90 -5.77
CA GLN A 52 5.50 -23.81 -6.69
C GLN A 52 5.83 -22.44 -6.08
N ALA A 53 5.60 -22.25 -4.77
CA ALA A 53 5.93 -21.03 -4.05
C ALA A 53 7.45 -20.76 -4.02
N LEU A 54 8.26 -21.80 -3.74
CA LEU A 54 9.73 -21.71 -3.77
C LEU A 54 10.24 -21.41 -5.18
N ALA A 55 9.73 -22.12 -6.18
CA ALA A 55 10.09 -21.91 -7.59
C ALA A 55 9.73 -20.49 -8.05
N TYR A 56 8.51 -20.03 -7.74
CA TYR A 56 8.06 -18.68 -8.06
C TYR A 56 8.94 -17.61 -7.39
N LYS A 57 9.27 -17.77 -6.11
CA LYS A 57 10.15 -16.86 -5.38
C LYS A 57 11.55 -16.82 -6.01
N ALA A 58 12.13 -17.97 -6.36
CA ALA A 58 13.44 -18.06 -7.00
C ALA A 58 13.45 -17.37 -8.38
N ILE A 59 12.43 -17.62 -9.22
CA ILE A 59 12.27 -16.96 -10.51
C ILE A 59 12.10 -15.45 -10.32
N GLN A 60 11.30 -15.03 -9.35
CA GLN A 60 11.08 -13.62 -9.04
C GLN A 60 12.39 -12.93 -8.65
N THR A 61 13.16 -13.49 -7.71
CA THR A 61 14.45 -12.94 -7.29
C THR A 61 15.41 -12.82 -8.47
N LYS A 62 15.53 -13.85 -9.32
CA LYS A 62 16.34 -13.79 -10.54
C LYS A 62 15.88 -12.68 -11.48
N LYS A 63 14.56 -12.58 -11.73
CA LYS A 63 13.98 -11.53 -12.58
C LYS A 63 14.26 -10.13 -12.01
N MET A 64 14.16 -9.95 -10.69
CA MET A 64 14.40 -8.66 -10.03
C MET A 64 15.81 -8.11 -10.23
N CYS A 65 16.80 -8.97 -10.44
CA CYS A 65 18.18 -8.57 -10.75
C CYS A 65 18.38 -8.17 -12.22
N THR A 66 17.43 -8.45 -13.12
CA THR A 66 17.58 -8.10 -14.54
C THR A 66 17.37 -6.60 -14.77
N LYS A 67 18.19 -5.99 -15.65
CA LYS A 67 18.07 -4.58 -16.05
C LYS A 67 16.65 -4.25 -16.53
N LYS A 68 16.08 -5.10 -17.39
CA LYS A 68 14.70 -4.96 -17.89
C LYS A 68 13.66 -4.88 -16.76
N TYR A 69 13.80 -5.72 -15.73
CA TYR A 69 12.88 -5.66 -14.59
C TYR A 69 13.10 -4.41 -13.75
N GLN A 70 14.35 -4.03 -13.49
CA GLN A 70 14.67 -2.82 -12.72
C GLN A 70 14.14 -1.56 -13.42
N GLU A 71 14.29 -1.47 -14.74
CA GLU A 71 13.71 -0.40 -15.56
C GLU A 71 12.17 -0.40 -15.50
N ALA A 72 11.54 -1.57 -15.66
CA ALA A 72 10.09 -1.71 -15.53
C ALA A 72 9.57 -1.43 -14.10
N MET A 73 10.44 -1.56 -13.08
CA MET A 73 10.15 -1.21 -11.70
C MET A 73 10.27 0.29 -11.44
N ASN A 74 10.99 1.04 -12.29
CA ASN A 74 11.05 2.50 -12.24
C ASN A 74 9.76 3.15 -12.75
N ARG A 75 8.68 2.98 -11.98
CA ARG A 75 7.36 3.51 -12.28
C ARG A 75 7.23 4.92 -11.75
N ARG A 76 7.63 5.91 -12.58
CA ARG A 76 7.59 7.34 -12.23
C ARG A 76 6.24 7.77 -11.65
N ALA A 77 5.13 7.31 -12.24
CA ALA A 77 3.78 7.62 -11.74
C ALA A 77 3.50 7.02 -10.36
N THR A 78 3.92 5.77 -10.10
CA THR A 78 3.79 5.16 -8.76
C THR A 78 4.62 5.94 -7.74
N LYS A 79 5.85 6.34 -8.08
CA LYS A 79 6.71 7.14 -7.20
C LYS A 79 6.10 8.51 -6.89
N TYR A 80 5.51 9.17 -7.89
CA TYR A 80 4.76 10.42 -7.70
C TYR A 80 3.59 10.21 -6.72
N ASN A 81 2.76 9.20 -6.95
CA ASN A 81 1.62 8.91 -6.07
C ASN A 81 2.06 8.51 -4.65
N MET A 82 3.19 7.82 -4.49
CA MET A 82 3.76 7.52 -3.17
C MET A 82 4.24 8.79 -2.45
N ASN A 83 4.79 9.77 -3.17
CA ASN A 83 5.17 11.04 -2.57
C ASN A 83 3.94 11.84 -2.12
N GLU A 84 2.88 11.88 -2.92
CA GLU A 84 1.60 12.49 -2.53
C GLU A 84 1.00 11.76 -1.31
N ALA A 85 1.00 10.43 -1.32
CA ALA A 85 0.57 9.61 -0.20
C ALA A 85 1.35 9.94 1.09
N ARG A 86 2.68 10.10 1.03
CA ARG A 86 3.49 10.50 2.20
C ARG A 86 3.11 11.88 2.73
N ARG A 87 2.83 12.84 1.84
CA ARG A 87 2.35 14.18 2.22
C ARG A 87 0.98 14.11 2.89
N GLY A 88 0.04 13.38 2.30
CA GLY A 88 -1.30 13.18 2.87
C GLY A 88 -1.26 12.48 4.23
N ALA A 89 -0.45 11.43 4.37
CA ALA A 89 -0.29 10.73 5.65
C ALA A 89 0.28 11.63 6.75
N LYS A 90 1.19 12.55 6.42
CA LYS A 90 1.69 13.56 7.36
C LYS A 90 0.55 14.46 7.84
N LYS A 91 -0.35 14.87 6.95
CA LYS A 91 -1.54 15.66 7.32
C LYS A 91 -2.51 14.87 8.21
N LEU A 92 -2.74 13.59 7.92
CA LEU A 92 -3.70 12.75 8.64
C LEU A 92 -3.21 12.19 9.99
N SER A 93 -1.89 12.09 10.18
CA SER A 93 -1.32 11.40 11.36
C SER A 93 -0.19 12.17 12.05
N GLY A 94 0.21 13.32 11.50
CA GLY A 94 1.37 14.10 11.95
C GLY A 94 2.72 13.47 11.61
N LYS A 95 2.75 12.28 10.98
CA LYS A 95 3.98 11.52 10.72
C LYS A 95 4.11 11.19 9.23
N THR A 96 5.32 11.27 8.70
CA THR A 96 5.63 10.81 7.34
C THR A 96 5.97 9.32 7.38
N PRO A 97 5.10 8.42 6.88
CA PRO A 97 5.37 6.99 6.91
C PRO A 97 6.42 6.57 5.88
N LEU A 98 7.00 5.38 6.10
CA LEU A 98 7.71 4.62 5.08
C LEU A 98 6.72 4.08 4.04
N GLU A 99 7.16 3.90 2.79
CA GLU A 99 6.31 3.36 1.72
C GLU A 99 5.70 2.00 2.07
N ALA A 100 6.48 1.10 2.68
CA ALA A 100 5.99 -0.19 3.15
C ALA A 100 4.77 -0.08 4.08
N ARG A 101 4.72 0.98 4.90
CA ARG A 101 3.58 1.24 5.79
C ARG A 101 2.37 1.75 5.02
N ILE A 102 2.55 2.54 3.95
CA ILE A 102 1.48 2.95 3.03
C ILE A 102 0.90 1.72 2.34
N TRP A 103 1.73 0.86 1.77
CA TRP A 103 1.30 -0.39 1.11
C TRP A 103 0.53 -1.33 2.04
N ARG A 104 0.92 -1.40 3.32
CA ARG A 104 0.17 -2.15 4.34
C ARG A 104 -1.18 -1.49 4.65
N ALA A 105 -1.24 -0.17 4.72
CA ALA A 105 -2.47 0.56 5.01
C ALA A 105 -3.51 0.50 3.90
N LEU A 106 -3.09 0.35 2.64
CA LEU A 106 -4.03 0.05 1.54
C LEU A 106 -4.82 -1.25 1.76
N ARG A 107 -4.38 -2.12 2.68
CA ARG A 107 -5.05 -3.37 3.05
C ARG A 107 -5.72 -3.30 4.43
N HIS A 108 -5.94 -2.09 4.95
CA HIS A 108 -6.51 -1.90 6.28
C HIS A 108 -7.88 -2.58 6.42
N LYS A 109 -8.16 -3.14 7.60
CA LYS A 109 -9.36 -3.95 7.86
C LYS A 109 -10.67 -3.20 7.65
N ASN A 110 -10.66 -1.88 7.86
CA ASN A 110 -11.82 -1.01 7.67
C ASN A 110 -12.13 -0.72 6.19
N LEU A 111 -11.28 -1.14 5.26
CA LEU A 111 -11.49 -0.96 3.83
C LEU A 111 -12.05 -2.25 3.23
N SER A 112 -13.10 -2.14 2.42
CA SER A 112 -13.65 -3.26 1.67
C SER A 112 -12.65 -3.80 0.64
N ARG A 113 -12.76 -5.07 0.24
CA ARG A 113 -11.85 -5.67 -0.76
C ARG A 113 -11.81 -4.86 -2.07
N GLN A 114 -12.96 -4.35 -2.50
CA GLN A 114 -13.09 -3.54 -3.71
C GLN A 114 -12.31 -2.22 -3.57
N ILE A 115 -12.41 -1.55 -2.41
CA ILE A 115 -11.66 -0.32 -2.13
C ILE A 115 -10.16 -0.56 -2.06
N ARG A 116 -9.72 -1.65 -1.42
CA ARG A 116 -8.29 -1.98 -1.35
C ARG A 116 -7.70 -2.11 -2.75
N TYR A 117 -8.43 -2.78 -3.65
CA TYR A 117 -8.05 -2.89 -5.06
C TYR A 117 -8.07 -1.54 -5.77
N PHE A 118 -9.13 -0.74 -5.57
CA PHE A 118 -9.26 0.59 -6.13
C PHE A 118 -8.09 1.50 -5.75
N LEU A 119 -7.76 1.62 -4.45
CA LEU A 119 -6.65 2.44 -3.98
C LEU A 119 -5.30 1.91 -4.46
N TRP A 120 -5.12 0.58 -4.52
CA TRP A 120 -3.91 -0.02 -5.10
C TRP A 120 -3.74 0.34 -6.59
N MET A 121 -4.83 0.30 -7.36
CA MET A 121 -4.84 0.70 -8.76
C MET A 121 -4.52 2.20 -8.92
N ILE A 122 -5.07 3.07 -8.05
CA ILE A 122 -4.71 4.50 -8.05
C ILE A 122 -3.22 4.67 -7.74
N ALA A 123 -2.72 4.02 -6.68
CA ALA A 123 -1.32 4.11 -6.28
C ALA A 123 -0.36 3.75 -7.43
N HIS A 124 -0.74 2.75 -8.25
CA HIS A 124 0.04 2.34 -9.41
C HIS A 124 -0.26 3.09 -10.71
N ASN A 125 -1.19 4.05 -10.71
CA ASN A 125 -1.69 4.70 -11.92
C ASN A 125 -2.20 3.67 -12.96
N GLY A 126 -2.90 2.65 -12.48
CA GLY A 126 -3.33 1.50 -13.28
C GLY A 126 -4.67 1.69 -14.00
N TYR A 127 -5.43 2.76 -13.71
CA TYR A 127 -6.70 3.03 -14.38
C TYR A 127 -6.51 3.73 -15.73
N LYS A 128 -7.39 3.38 -16.68
CA LYS A 128 -7.43 3.98 -18.02
C LYS A 128 -8.07 5.37 -17.96
N VAL A 129 -7.25 6.41 -17.87
CA VAL A 129 -7.66 7.81 -17.72
C VAL A 129 -6.74 8.71 -18.56
N GLY A 130 -7.27 9.84 -19.04
CA GLY A 130 -6.46 10.86 -19.71
C GLY A 130 -5.82 10.36 -20.99
N ARG A 131 -4.54 10.69 -21.17
CA ARG A 131 -3.69 10.33 -22.32
C ARG A 131 -3.69 8.85 -22.69
N TYR A 132 -4.10 7.96 -21.79
CA TYR A 132 -4.31 6.56 -22.18
C TYR A 132 -5.25 6.43 -23.38
N TRP A 133 -6.29 7.26 -23.44
CA TRP A 133 -7.31 7.22 -24.47
C TRP A 133 -6.91 7.90 -25.78
N SER A 134 -5.87 8.75 -25.79
CA SER A 134 -5.46 9.51 -26.98
C SER A 134 -5.05 8.59 -28.15
N ASN A 135 -4.54 7.41 -27.83
CA ASN A 135 -4.00 6.45 -28.80
C ASN A 135 -5.01 5.37 -29.20
N ILE A 136 -6.28 5.48 -28.76
CA ILE A 136 -7.33 4.50 -29.06
C ILE A 136 -8.33 5.14 -30.03
N PRO A 137 -8.44 4.63 -31.26
CA PRO A 137 -9.45 5.09 -32.22
C PRO A 137 -10.86 5.12 -31.59
N ASP A 138 -11.66 6.12 -31.95
CA ASP A 138 -13.03 6.36 -31.46
C ASP A 138 -13.18 6.67 -29.96
N CYS A 139 -12.09 6.63 -29.18
CA CYS A 139 -12.10 6.91 -27.74
C CYS A 139 -11.25 8.12 -27.35
N ALA A 140 -10.59 8.79 -28.29
CA ALA A 140 -9.70 9.93 -28.02
C ALA A 140 -10.40 11.07 -27.25
N ASN A 141 -11.70 11.26 -27.46
CA ASN A 141 -12.51 12.23 -26.72
C ASN A 141 -12.57 11.96 -25.19
N ARG A 142 -12.23 10.76 -24.73
CA ARG A 142 -12.17 10.37 -23.31
C ARG A 142 -10.87 10.80 -22.62
N GLU A 143 -9.92 11.36 -23.36
CA GLU A 143 -8.71 11.94 -22.76
C GLU A 143 -9.05 13.14 -21.88
N PHE A 144 -10.03 13.94 -22.28
CA PHE A 144 -10.36 15.20 -21.62
C PHE A 144 -11.60 15.05 -20.75
N CYS A 145 -11.60 15.73 -19.60
CA CYS A 145 -12.81 15.89 -18.81
C CYS A 145 -13.83 16.69 -19.64
N HIS A 146 -15.01 16.12 -19.85
CA HIS A 146 -16.05 16.73 -20.70
C HIS A 146 -16.54 18.09 -20.17
N PHE A 147 -16.47 18.29 -18.85
CA PHE A 147 -16.87 19.53 -18.18
C PHE A 147 -15.71 20.53 -18.07
N CYS A 148 -14.57 20.09 -17.52
CA CYS A 148 -13.44 20.98 -17.25
C CYS A 148 -12.54 21.27 -18.44
N LYS A 149 -12.63 20.47 -19.52
CA LYS A 149 -11.80 20.56 -20.74
C LYS A 149 -10.29 20.43 -20.51
N VAL A 150 -9.89 19.91 -19.35
CA VAL A 150 -8.49 19.56 -19.05
C VAL A 150 -8.25 18.07 -19.26
N THR A 151 -7.00 17.67 -19.50
CA THR A 151 -6.62 16.25 -19.53
C THR A 151 -7.03 15.60 -18.22
N GLU A 152 -7.85 14.58 -18.31
CA GLU A 152 -8.38 13.92 -17.14
C GLU A 152 -7.27 13.13 -16.44
N SER A 153 -7.22 13.22 -15.12
CA SER A 153 -6.31 12.46 -14.27
C SER A 153 -7.07 11.93 -13.06
N MET A 154 -6.49 10.97 -12.33
CA MET A 154 -7.15 10.46 -11.13
C MET A 154 -7.25 11.50 -10.02
N GLU A 155 -6.26 12.36 -9.90
CA GLU A 155 -6.34 13.54 -9.04
C GLU A 155 -7.47 14.46 -9.50
N HIS A 156 -7.56 14.77 -10.79
CA HIS A 156 -8.64 15.60 -11.31
C HIS A 156 -10.02 15.07 -10.95
N ILE A 157 -10.27 13.80 -11.27
CA ILE A 157 -11.57 13.15 -11.06
C ILE A 157 -11.98 13.21 -9.59
N LEU A 158 -11.05 12.91 -8.68
CA LEU A 158 -11.36 12.73 -7.27
C LEU A 158 -11.34 14.02 -6.46
N THR A 159 -10.64 15.07 -6.90
CA THR A 159 -10.36 16.22 -6.01
C THR A 159 -10.60 17.60 -6.63
N THR A 160 -10.65 17.74 -7.96
CA THR A 160 -10.74 19.07 -8.62
C THR A 160 -11.72 19.14 -9.80
N CYS A 161 -12.42 18.06 -10.13
CA CYS A 161 -13.41 18.03 -11.20
C CYS A 161 -14.63 18.90 -10.85
N ARG A 162 -14.98 19.88 -11.70
CA ARG A 162 -16.13 20.76 -11.53
C ARG A 162 -17.45 20.21 -12.08
N GLY A 163 -17.41 19.01 -12.67
CA GLY A 163 -18.61 18.35 -13.14
C GLY A 163 -19.41 17.75 -11.97
N PRO A 164 -20.72 17.51 -12.15
CA PRO A 164 -21.57 16.92 -11.12
C PRO A 164 -21.02 15.62 -10.53
N GLY A 165 -21.05 15.53 -9.20
CA GLY A 165 -20.71 14.36 -8.39
C GLY A 165 -19.57 14.59 -7.40
N MET A 166 -18.45 15.19 -7.84
CA MET A 166 -17.23 15.29 -7.02
C MET A 166 -17.43 16.24 -5.84
N GLU A 167 -17.90 17.46 -6.12
CA GLU A 167 -18.10 18.48 -5.09
C GLU A 167 -19.22 18.06 -4.13
N GLU A 168 -20.35 17.60 -4.66
CA GLU A 168 -21.52 17.19 -3.90
C GLU A 168 -21.19 16.07 -2.92
N ILE A 169 -20.42 15.07 -3.35
CA ILE A 169 -20.01 13.97 -2.46
C ILE A 169 -19.08 14.47 -1.35
N TRP A 170 -18.14 15.36 -1.65
CA TRP A 170 -17.26 15.90 -0.60
C TRP A 170 -17.98 16.85 0.36
N SER A 171 -18.97 17.61 -0.12
CA SER A 171 -19.86 18.40 0.74
C SER A 171 -20.68 17.51 1.68
N LEU A 172 -21.22 16.38 1.19
CA LEU A 172 -21.92 15.41 2.06
C LEU A 172 -20.99 14.82 3.13
N CYS A 173 -19.72 14.56 2.77
CA CYS A 173 -18.73 14.10 3.75
C CYS A 173 -18.43 15.17 4.81
N GLU A 174 -18.30 16.43 4.39
CA GLU A 174 -18.08 17.57 5.28
C GLU A 174 -19.27 17.80 6.21
N ASP A 175 -20.49 17.68 5.69
CA ASP A 175 -21.71 17.79 6.47
C ASP A 175 -21.85 16.66 7.49
N LEU A 176 -21.52 15.41 7.11
CA LEU A 176 -21.42 14.29 8.06
C LEU A 176 -20.37 14.53 9.15
N TRP A 177 -19.35 15.32 8.84
CA TRP A 177 -18.29 15.66 9.78
C TRP A 177 -18.67 16.75 10.78
N ARG A 178 -19.81 17.44 10.57
CA ARG A 178 -20.31 18.44 11.52
C ARG A 178 -20.59 17.76 12.86
N GLY A 179 -20.04 18.35 13.93
CA GLY A 179 -20.17 17.82 15.29
C GLY A 179 -19.21 16.69 15.66
N LYS A 180 -18.22 16.35 14.81
CA LYS A 180 -17.11 15.48 15.22
C LYS A 180 -16.10 16.24 16.08
N LYS A 181 -15.25 15.49 16.80
CA LYS A 181 -14.26 16.06 17.72
C LYS A 181 -12.98 16.52 17.01
N THR A 182 -12.85 16.16 15.74
CA THR A 182 -11.70 16.46 14.89
C THR A 182 -12.15 17.27 13.69
N GLU A 183 -11.28 18.13 13.19
CA GLU A 183 -11.55 18.94 12.01
C GLU A 183 -11.73 18.07 10.76
N TRP A 184 -12.59 18.53 9.85
CA TRP A 184 -12.74 17.89 8.54
C TRP A 184 -11.50 18.14 7.70
N ILE A 185 -10.80 17.07 7.36
CA ILE A 185 -9.67 17.13 6.42
C ILE A 185 -10.20 16.79 5.03
N ARG A 186 -10.58 17.81 4.26
CA ARG A 186 -10.95 17.63 2.86
C ARG A 186 -9.81 16.92 2.11
N PRO A 187 -10.07 15.73 1.53
CA PRO A 187 -8.99 14.88 1.06
C PRO A 187 -8.47 15.33 -0.31
N LYS A 188 -7.15 15.32 -0.50
CA LYS A 188 -6.50 15.30 -1.82
C LYS A 188 -6.09 13.87 -2.15
N LEU A 189 -5.43 13.68 -3.30
CA LEU A 189 -5.03 12.34 -3.75
C LEU A 189 -4.20 11.60 -2.69
N GLY A 190 -3.31 12.31 -2.01
CA GLY A 190 -2.47 11.75 -0.94
C GLY A 190 -3.27 11.26 0.27
N GLU A 191 -4.23 12.04 0.75
CA GLU A 191 -5.11 11.66 1.86
C GLU A 191 -6.03 10.51 1.47
N ILE A 192 -6.52 10.44 0.22
CA ILE A 192 -7.29 9.29 -0.28
C ILE A 192 -6.42 8.02 -0.26
N LEU A 193 -5.20 8.10 -0.80
CA LEU A 193 -4.26 6.97 -0.85
C LEU A 193 -3.80 6.51 0.53
N THR A 194 -3.91 7.37 1.55
CA THR A 194 -3.45 7.08 2.91
C THR A 194 -4.54 7.18 3.95
N CYS A 195 -5.81 7.17 3.55
CA CYS A 195 -6.93 7.27 4.49
C CYS A 195 -6.86 6.15 5.53
N GLY A 196 -6.42 4.95 5.14
CA GLY A 196 -6.15 3.79 6.02
C GLY A 196 -5.12 4.02 7.13
N LEU A 197 -4.35 5.12 7.08
CA LEU A 197 -3.40 5.57 8.11
C LEU A 197 -3.96 6.70 8.99
N ALA A 198 -5.20 7.13 8.78
CA ALA A 198 -5.78 8.23 9.54
C ALA A 198 -5.67 7.96 11.05
N ASN A 199 -5.08 8.92 11.75
CA ASN A 199 -4.96 8.96 13.20
C ASN A 199 -5.17 10.41 13.63
N LEU A 200 -6.44 10.82 13.58
CA LEU A 200 -6.89 12.16 13.84
C LEU A 200 -6.85 12.46 15.33
N LYS A 201 -6.47 13.70 15.66
CA LYS A 201 -6.37 14.21 17.02
C LYS A 201 -7.35 15.37 17.19
N ASP A 202 -7.95 15.45 18.37
CA ASP A 202 -8.75 16.63 18.73
C ASP A 202 -7.84 17.82 19.09
N SER A 203 -8.45 18.95 19.45
CA SER A 203 -7.75 20.17 19.86
C SER A 203 -6.83 19.98 21.07
N SER A 204 -7.08 18.97 21.92
CA SER A 204 -6.22 18.61 23.05
C SER A 204 -5.05 17.71 22.67
N GLY A 205 -4.94 17.30 21.40
CA GLY A 205 -3.93 16.37 20.90
C GLY A 205 -4.25 14.89 21.16
N LYS A 206 -5.44 14.58 21.68
CA LYS A 206 -5.88 13.22 21.99
C LYS A 206 -6.38 12.52 20.73
N ASN A 207 -5.86 11.31 20.48
CA ASN A 207 -6.27 10.50 19.33
C ASN A 207 -7.77 10.13 19.42
N GLN A 208 -8.54 10.51 18.40
CA GLN A 208 -9.95 10.16 18.28
C GLN A 208 -10.09 8.91 17.39
N LYS A 209 -10.12 7.73 18.02
CA LYS A 209 -10.21 6.45 17.30
C LYS A 209 -11.49 6.31 16.47
N GLY A 210 -12.61 6.82 16.99
CA GLY A 210 -13.91 6.83 16.30
C GLY A 210 -13.86 7.64 15.02
N ASP A 211 -13.48 8.92 15.12
CA ASP A 211 -13.31 9.82 13.98
C ASP A 211 -12.29 9.27 12.99
N SER A 212 -11.15 8.75 13.44
CA SER A 212 -10.13 8.15 12.56
C SER A 212 -10.68 6.97 11.75
N ARG A 213 -11.49 6.09 12.37
CA ARG A 213 -12.15 4.99 11.69
C ARG A 213 -13.22 5.48 10.72
N LEU A 214 -14.00 6.49 11.11
CA LEU A 214 -15.01 7.08 10.24
C LEU A 214 -14.36 7.71 9.01
N TYR A 215 -13.26 8.44 9.18
CA TYR A 215 -12.50 9.05 8.09
C TYR A 215 -12.02 8.00 7.09
N GLN A 216 -11.44 6.91 7.59
CA GLN A 216 -10.99 5.77 6.76
C GLN A 216 -12.10 5.25 5.85
N ILE A 217 -13.30 5.06 6.41
CA ILE A 217 -14.44 4.50 5.68
C ILE A 217 -14.97 5.54 4.70
N VAL A 218 -15.41 6.70 5.20
CA VAL A 218 -16.11 7.73 4.41
C VAL A 218 -15.25 8.23 3.26
N VAL A 219 -13.97 8.56 3.49
CA VAL A 219 -13.10 9.05 2.40
C VAL A 219 -12.90 7.98 1.33
N SER A 220 -12.73 6.72 1.73
CA SER A 220 -12.46 5.65 0.78
C SER A 220 -13.70 5.26 -0.05
N GLU A 221 -14.87 5.17 0.58
CA GLU A 221 -16.14 4.86 -0.09
C GLU A 221 -16.57 6.02 -0.99
N SER A 222 -16.47 7.26 -0.52
CA SER A 222 -16.79 8.46 -1.31
C SER A 222 -15.89 8.62 -2.53
N ALA A 223 -14.57 8.45 -2.39
CA ALA A 223 -13.65 8.50 -3.53
C ALA A 223 -13.99 7.42 -4.57
N HIS A 224 -14.33 6.22 -4.12
CA HIS A 224 -14.74 5.14 -5.00
C HIS A 224 -16.09 5.41 -5.68
N LEU A 225 -17.05 6.04 -4.99
CA LEU A 225 -18.32 6.48 -5.58
C LEU A 225 -18.11 7.55 -6.66
N ILE A 226 -17.27 8.56 -6.41
CA ILE A 226 -16.91 9.58 -7.41
C ILE A 226 -16.34 8.93 -8.67
N TRP A 227 -15.41 7.98 -8.50
CA TRP A 227 -14.86 7.20 -9.61
C TRP A 227 -15.94 6.41 -10.38
N LYS A 228 -16.87 5.76 -9.67
CA LYS A 228 -17.99 5.03 -10.29
C LYS A 228 -18.91 5.96 -11.08
N LEU A 229 -19.24 7.14 -10.55
CA LEU A 229 -20.06 8.13 -11.24
C LEU A 229 -19.38 8.62 -12.52
N ARG A 230 -18.07 8.93 -12.45
CA ARG A 230 -17.28 9.25 -13.64
C ARG A 230 -17.31 8.12 -14.67
N ASN A 231 -17.13 6.87 -14.26
CA ASN A 231 -17.14 5.75 -15.21
C ASN A 231 -18.50 5.52 -15.86
N ASN A 232 -19.58 5.69 -15.11
CA ASN A 232 -20.92 5.65 -15.68
C ASN A 232 -21.07 6.67 -16.81
N ARG A 233 -20.56 7.88 -16.61
CA ARG A 233 -20.59 8.94 -17.63
C ARG A 233 -19.68 8.65 -18.82
N VAL A 234 -18.40 8.41 -18.56
CA VAL A 234 -17.36 8.38 -19.61
C VAL A 234 -17.26 7.03 -20.31
N ILE A 235 -17.50 5.93 -19.60
CA ILE A 235 -17.32 4.56 -20.10
C ILE A 235 -18.65 3.93 -20.49
N ASN A 236 -19.68 4.07 -19.65
CA ASN A 236 -20.98 3.43 -19.87
C ASN A 236 -21.99 4.33 -20.61
N GLY A 237 -21.58 5.53 -21.05
CA GLY A 237 -22.42 6.45 -21.82
C GLY A 237 -23.63 6.99 -21.09
N LYS A 238 -23.67 6.91 -19.75
CA LYS A 238 -24.78 7.49 -18.96
C LYS A 238 -24.65 9.02 -18.93
N GLY A 239 -25.77 9.71 -18.78
CA GLY A 239 -25.79 11.15 -18.56
C GLY A 239 -25.15 11.56 -17.22
N PHE A 240 -25.15 12.86 -16.96
CA PHE A 240 -24.75 13.37 -15.64
C PHE A 240 -25.75 12.91 -14.57
N PRO A 241 -25.28 12.47 -13.39
CA PRO A 241 -26.17 12.10 -12.31
C PRO A 241 -26.90 13.34 -11.78
N SER A 242 -28.16 13.18 -11.40
CA SER A 242 -28.88 14.24 -10.68
C SER A 242 -28.39 14.36 -9.24
N THR A 243 -28.60 15.51 -8.59
CA THR A 243 -28.29 15.71 -7.16
C THR A 243 -28.96 14.65 -6.28
N ARG A 244 -30.22 14.29 -6.59
CA ARG A 244 -30.96 13.25 -5.87
C ARG A 244 -30.34 11.86 -6.06
N GLU A 245 -29.89 11.54 -7.27
CA GLU A 245 -29.18 10.27 -7.53
C GLU A 245 -27.86 10.19 -6.78
N ILE A 246 -27.10 11.29 -6.72
CA ILE A 246 -25.84 11.36 -5.96
C ILE A 246 -26.13 11.12 -4.47
N TYR A 247 -27.09 11.84 -3.90
CA TYR A 247 -27.50 11.72 -2.50
C TYR A 247 -27.90 10.29 -2.15
N ASN A 248 -28.80 9.69 -2.94
CA ASN A 248 -29.31 8.33 -2.71
C ASN A 248 -28.24 7.23 -2.83
N LYS A 249 -27.15 7.48 -3.57
CA LYS A 249 -26.04 6.52 -3.70
C LYS A 249 -25.00 6.66 -2.58
N TRP A 250 -24.99 7.80 -1.90
CA TRP A 250 -24.02 8.10 -0.87
C TRP A 250 -24.50 7.65 0.51
N TYR A 251 -25.80 7.81 0.81
CA TYR A 251 -26.47 7.22 1.98
C TYR A 251 -26.71 5.71 1.80
#